data_AF-A0A2N6BWC8-F1
#
_entry.id   AF-A0A2N6BWC8-F1
#
_cell.length_a   1.000
_cell.length_b   1.000
_cell.length_c   1.000
_cell.angle_alpha   90.00
_cell.angle_beta   90.00
_cell.angle_gamma   90.00
#
_symmetry.space_group_name_H-M   'P 1'
#
loop_
_entity.id
_entity.type
_entity.pdbx_description
1 polymer ?
#
loop_
_entity_poly.entity_id
_entity_poly.type
_entity_poly.pdbx_seq_one_letter_code
_entity_poly.pdbx_strand_id
1 'polypeptide(L)' 'MKRQSDPAEICFGLDRQTDEQSLAHFIRRFASPALLEALIPRLSDAEITETLDFLSKMMGKHLKEKEYHTLFLAGKG' A
#
# COMPACT_ATOMS: atom_id res chain seq x y z
N MET A 1 18.32 -4.16 -11.33
CA MET A 1 17.06 -4.81 -10.92
C MET A 1 17.02 -4.83 -9.39
N LYS A 2 16.10 -4.10 -8.75
CA LYS A 2 15.95 -4.18 -7.28
C LYS A 2 15.27 -5.51 -6.95
N ARG A 3 15.94 -6.38 -6.18
CA ARG A 3 15.36 -7.62 -5.67
C ARG A 3 14.04 -7.27 -4.97
N GLN A 4 12.95 -7.92 -5.37
CA GLN A 4 11.78 -7.97 -4.50
C GLN A 4 12.23 -8.65 -3.21
N SER A 5 11.99 -8.00 -2.07
CA SER A 5 12.31 -8.48 -0.71
C SER A 5 11.81 -9.91 -0.51
N ASP A 6 12.50 -10.70 0.30
CA ASP A 6 12.07 -12.08 0.60
C ASP A 6 10.77 -12.03 1.44
N PRO A 7 9.71 -12.83 1.16
CA PRO A 7 8.56 -12.93 2.05
C PRO A 7 8.92 -13.24 3.51
N ALA A 8 10.07 -13.90 3.75
CA ALA A 8 10.61 -14.18 5.08
C ALA A 8 11.05 -12.92 5.86
N GLU A 9 11.11 -11.75 5.23
CA GLU A 9 11.48 -10.48 5.87
C GLU A 9 10.28 -9.73 6.48
N ILE A 10 9.04 -10.21 6.32
CA ILE A 10 7.85 -9.61 6.93
C ILE A 10 7.64 -10.21 8.32
N CYS A 11 7.92 -9.44 9.36
CA CYS A 11 7.72 -9.82 10.75
C CYS A 11 6.99 -8.69 11.51
N PHE A 12 5.94 -9.04 12.26
CA PHE A 12 5.15 -8.10 13.05
C PHE A 12 5.19 -8.46 14.53
N GLY A 13 5.13 -7.43 15.40
CA GLY A 13 4.96 -7.57 16.86
C GLY A 13 6.26 -7.62 17.67
N LEU A 14 7.41 -7.36 17.05
CA LEU A 14 8.70 -7.27 17.76
C LEU A 14 8.96 -5.87 18.28
N ASP A 15 8.98 -4.89 17.39
CA ASP A 15 9.10 -3.47 17.73
C ASP A 15 8.51 -2.59 16.63
N ARG A 16 8.30 -1.31 16.95
CA ARG A 16 7.67 -0.34 16.06
C ARG A 16 8.45 -0.15 14.74
N GLN A 17 9.77 -0.14 14.80
CA GLN A 17 10.60 0.10 13.62
C GLN A 17 10.53 -1.10 12.67
N THR A 18 10.61 -2.31 13.19
CA THR A 18 10.43 -3.53 12.41
C THR A 18 9.02 -3.61 11.82
N ASP A 19 7.98 -3.27 12.59
CA ASP A 19 6.60 -3.26 12.09
C ASP A 19 6.42 -2.29 10.92
N GLU A 20 7.00 -1.09 10.99
CA GLU A 20 6.95 -0.09 9.92
C GLU A 20 7.65 -0.58 8.65
N GLN A 21 8.82 -1.22 8.79
CA GLN A 21 9.54 -1.82 7.67
C GLN A 21 8.73 -2.95 7.03
N SER A 22 8.24 -3.89 7.85
CA SER A 22 7.40 -5.01 7.41
C SER A 22 6.14 -4.54 6.71
N LEU A 23 5.46 -3.51 7.23
CA LEU A 23 4.28 -2.92 6.60
C LEU A 23 4.62 -2.32 5.23
N ALA A 24 5.74 -1.59 5.12
CA ALA A 24 6.19 -1.04 3.84
C ALA A 24 6.49 -2.15 2.81
N HIS A 25 7.12 -3.25 3.23
CA HIS A 25 7.37 -4.40 2.37
C HIS A 25 6.07 -5.09 1.95
N PHE A 26 5.15 -5.29 2.88
CA PHE A 26 3.84 -5.87 2.62
C PHE A 26 3.05 -5.05 1.58
N ILE A 27 2.93 -3.72 1.78
CA ILE A 27 2.20 -2.83 0.86
C ILE A 27 2.84 -2.83 -0.54
N ARG A 28 4.17 -2.81 -0.66
CA ARG A 28 4.85 -2.89 -1.97
C ARG A 28 4.55 -4.19 -2.70
N ARG A 29 4.42 -5.30 -1.97
CA ARG A 29 4.09 -6.61 -2.54
C ARG A 29 2.62 -6.68 -2.93
N PHE A 30 1.73 -6.16 -2.08
CA PHE A 30 0.30 -6.02 -2.36
C PHE A 30 0.07 -5.22 -3.65
N ALA A 31 0.78 -4.11 -3.82
CA ALA A 31 0.70 -3.24 -4.98
C ALA A 31 1.53 -3.71 -6.20
N SER A 32 2.03 -4.95 -6.21
CA SER A 32 2.76 -5.47 -7.36
C SER A 32 1.83 -5.66 -8.57
N PRO A 33 2.26 -5.36 -9.81
CA PRO A 33 1.39 -5.46 -10.98
C PRO A 33 0.70 -6.82 -11.12
N ALA A 34 1.46 -7.91 -10.98
CA ALA A 34 0.93 -9.27 -11.12
C ALA A 34 -0.14 -9.62 -10.07
N LEU A 35 0.01 -9.15 -8.84
CA LEU A 35 -1.00 -9.40 -7.80
C LEU A 35 -2.24 -8.55 -8.04
N LEU A 36 -2.09 -7.28 -8.41
CA LEU A 36 -3.22 -6.40 -8.72
C LEU A 36 -4.01 -6.92 -9.93
N GLU A 37 -3.34 -7.35 -11.00
CA GLU A 37 -3.99 -7.96 -12.17
C GLU A 37 -4.84 -9.19 -11.80
N ALA A 38 -4.37 -10.00 -10.84
CA ALA A 38 -5.10 -11.18 -10.39
C ALA A 38 -6.20 -10.87 -9.36
N LEU A 39 -5.98 -9.90 -8.47
CA LEU A 39 -6.84 -9.61 -7.33
C LEU A 39 -7.99 -8.67 -7.68
N ILE A 40 -7.71 -7.57 -8.39
CA ILE A 40 -8.70 -6.50 -8.64
C ILE A 40 -9.98 -7.02 -9.32
N PRO A 41 -9.91 -7.89 -10.36
CA PRO A 41 -11.14 -8.42 -10.98
C PRO A 41 -11.98 -9.34 -10.09
N ARG A 42 -11.45 -9.77 -8.94
CA ARG A 42 -12.13 -10.68 -7.99
C ARG A 42 -12.85 -9.93 -6.88
N LEU A 43 -12.57 -8.64 -6.72
CA LEU A 43 -13.22 -7.80 -5.71
C LEU A 43 -14.65 -7.50 -6.15
N SER A 44 -15.58 -7.58 -5.20
CA SER A 44 -16.93 -7.04 -5.35
C SER A 44 -16.92 -5.51 -5.32
N ASP A 45 -17.98 -4.88 -5.83
CA ASP A 45 -18.16 -3.41 -5.79
C ASP A 45 -18.05 -2.85 -4.36
N ALA A 46 -18.52 -3.61 -3.37
CA ALA A 46 -18.41 -3.27 -1.96
C ALA A 46 -16.96 -3.27 -1.50
N GLU A 47 -16.20 -4.34 -1.79
CA GLU A 47 -14.78 -4.44 -1.42
C GLU A 47 -13.92 -3.36 -2.11
N ILE A 48 -14.24 -3.00 -3.37
CA ILE A 48 -13.59 -1.88 -4.06
C ILE A 48 -13.83 -0.58 -3.29
N THR A 49 -15.09 -0.29 -2.95
CA THR A 49 -15.47 0.92 -2.23
C THR A 49 -14.83 0.98 -0.85
N GLU A 50 -14.87 -0.11 -0.09
CA GLU A 50 -14.28 -0.20 1.25
C GLU A 50 -12.75 0.00 1.21
N THR A 51 -12.08 -0.58 0.22
CA THR A 51 -10.63 -0.43 0.03
C THR A 51 -10.26 1.02 -0.29
N LEU A 52 -11.00 1.65 -1.21
CA LEU A 52 -10.81 3.07 -1.56
C LEU A 52 -11.04 3.98 -0.36
N ASP A 53 -12.09 3.73 0.41
CA ASP A 53 -12.41 4.48 1.62
C ASP A 53 -11.32 4.38 2.67
N PHE A 54 -10.82 3.16 2.91
CA PHE A 54 -9.76 2.90 3.88
C PHE A 54 -8.47 3.65 3.52
N LEU A 55 -7.99 3.52 2.28
CA LEU A 55 -6.77 4.17 1.81
C LEU A 55 -6.91 5.70 1.80
N SER A 56 -8.05 6.21 1.33
CA SER A 56 -8.34 7.65 1.30
C SER A 56 -8.36 8.26 2.70
N LYS A 57 -9.02 7.60 3.66
CA LYS A 57 -9.06 8.04 5.07
C LYS A 57 -7.67 8.03 5.69
N MET A 58 -6.84 7.03 5.39
CA MET A 58 -5.47 6.97 5.91
C MET A 58 -4.62 8.13 5.37
N MET A 59 -4.67 8.39 4.07
CA MET A 59 -3.96 9.52 3.47
C MET A 59 -4.46 10.87 4.01
N GLY A 60 -5.77 11.07 4.10
CA GLY A 60 -6.34 12.33 4.60
C GLY A 60 -6.02 12.61 6.07
N LYS A 61 -5.78 11.58 6.88
CA LYS A 61 -5.36 11.73 8.29
C LYS A 61 -3.90 12.09 8.45
N HIS A 62 -3.03 11.65 7.55
CA HIS A 62 -1.58 11.67 7.75
C HIS A 62 -0.82 12.56 6.76
N LEU A 63 -1.40 12.90 5.62
CA LEU A 63 -0.81 13.79 4.62
C LEU A 63 -1.45 15.17 4.71
N LYS A 64 -0.64 16.22 4.64
CA LYS A 64 -1.12 17.57 4.34
C LYS A 64 -1.56 17.63 2.88
N GLU A 65 -2.42 18.59 2.56
CA GLU A 65 -2.92 18.81 1.20
C GLU A 65 -1.80 18.81 0.14
N LYS A 66 -0.73 19.57 0.37
CA LYS A 66 0.44 19.60 -0.53
C LYS A 66 1.12 18.24 -0.70
N GLU A 67 1.21 17.44 0.36
CA GLU A 67 1.82 16.10 0.34
C GLU A 67 0.93 15.13 -0.44
N TYR A 68 -0.39 15.16 -0.23
CA TYR A 68 -1.33 14.35 -1.02
C TYR A 68 -1.24 14.67 -2.52
N HIS A 69 -1.24 15.96 -2.87
CA HIS A 69 -1.11 16.38 -4.26
C HIS A 69 0.24 15.96 -4.88
N THR A 70 1.33 16.08 -4.14
CA THR A 70 2.68 15.83 -4.68
C THR A 70 3.06 14.35 -4.70
N LEU A 71 2.59 13.56 -3.73
CA LEU A 71 3.02 12.16 -3.56
C LEU A 71 2.03 11.16 -4.16
N PHE A 72 0.74 11.47 -4.19
CA PHE A 72 -0.30 10.55 -4.65
C PHE A 72 -0.93 10.98 -5.98
N LEU A 73 -1.28 12.26 -6.14
CA LEU A 73 -1.96 12.74 -7.36
C LEU A 73 -1.02 13.18 -8.47
N ALA A 74 0.16 13.70 -8.14
CA ALA A 74 1.18 14.04 -9.12
C ALA A 74 1.86 12.76 -9.58
N GLY A 75 1.20 12.04 -10.49
CA GLY A 75 1.85 11.03 -11.29
C GLY A 75 2.96 11.69 -12.10
N LYS A 76 4.23 11.41 -11.75
CA LYS A 76 5.23 11.31 -12.81
C LYS A 76 4.84 10.08 -13.62
N GLY A 77 4.05 10.30 -14.67
CA GLY A 77 4.03 9.41 -15.83
C GLY A 77 5.42 9.32 -16.45
#